data_AF-A0A0G1HFD6-F1
#
_entry.id   AF-A0A0G1HFD6-F1
#
_cell.length_a   1.000
_cell.length_b   1.000
_cell.length_c   1.000
_cell.angle_alpha   90.00
_cell.angle_beta   90.00
_cell.angle_gamma   90.00
#
_symmetry.space_group_name_H-M   'P 1'
#
loop_
_entity.id
_entity.type
_entity.pdbx_description
1 polymer ?
#
loop_
_entity_poly.entity_id
_entity_poly.type
_entity_poly.pdbx_seq_one_letter_code
_entity_poly.pdbx_strand_id
1 'polypeptide(L)'
;MPQQAIALIIIAFFIARLYWQKKKNHIGANEFLFWLIFWLLAAGLIIFLKSIDKLVSELGFSGSGIEVLLYLSVAILFYFVFRLRLKFEKIEKDLTKIVKNIALKDK
;
A
#
# COMPACT_ATOMS: atom_id res chain seq x y z
N MET A 1 -17.87 14.73 11.20
CA MET A 1 -17.88 13.76 12.32
C MET A 1 -18.09 12.30 11.90
N PRO A 2 -18.96 11.90 10.94
CA PRO A 2 -19.11 10.48 10.58
C PRO A 2 -17.94 9.92 9.75
N GLN A 3 -17.30 10.74 8.92
CA GLN A 3 -16.22 10.32 8.02
C GLN A 3 -14.98 9.78 8.75
N GLN A 4 -14.58 10.42 9.86
CA GLN A 4 -13.45 9.97 10.69
C GLN A 4 -13.75 8.64 11.38
N ALA A 5 -14.98 8.46 11.88
CA ALA A 5 -15.40 7.20 12.51
C ALA A 5 -15.40 6.05 11.50
N ILE A 6 -15.92 6.28 10.29
CA ILE A 6 -15.89 5.29 9.20
C ILE A 6 -14.45 4.93 8.84
N ALA A 7 -13.57 5.93 8.71
CA ALA A 7 -12.17 5.69 8.38
C ALA A 7 -11.43 4.90 9.48
N LEU A 8 -11.69 5.19 10.75
CA LEU A 8 -11.16 4.44 11.89
C LEU A 8 -11.65 2.98 11.91
N ILE A 9 -12.93 2.75 11.64
CA ILE A 9 -13.50 1.39 11.54
C ILE A 9 -12.84 0.61 10.41
N ILE A 10 -12.63 1.23 9.25
CA ILE A 10 -11.94 0.62 8.12
C ILE A 10 -10.50 0.25 8.50
N ILE A 11 -9.76 1.16 9.15
CA ILE A 11 -8.39 0.89 9.60
C ILE A 11 -8.36 -0.26 10.62
N ALA A 12 -9.28 -0.28 11.59
CA ALA A 12 -9.40 -1.36 12.56
C ALA A 12 -9.67 -2.71 11.86
N PHE A 13 -10.54 -2.74 10.86
CA PHE A 13 -10.78 -3.93 10.05
C PHE A 13 -9.53 -4.40 9.30
N PHE A 14 -8.76 -3.49 8.70
CA PHE A 14 -7.51 -3.82 8.02
C PHE A 14 -6.45 -4.37 8.98
N ILE A 15 -6.31 -3.79 10.18
CA ILE A 15 -5.41 -4.29 11.22
C ILE A 15 -5.84 -5.68 11.68
N ALA A 16 -7.13 -5.91 11.92
CA ALA A 16 -7.66 -7.22 12.29
C ALA A 16 -7.39 -8.28 11.19
N ARG A 17 -7.59 -7.91 9.92
CA ARG A 17 -7.27 -8.76 8.77
C ARG A 17 -5.77 -9.07 8.68
N LEU A 18 -4.92 -8.09 8.97
CA LEU A 18 -3.46 -8.26 8.99
C LEU A 18 -3.05 -9.26 10.08
N TYR A 19 -3.65 -9.14 11.26
CA TYR A 19 -3.44 -10.05 12.38
C TYR A 19 -3.86 -11.50 12.04
N TRP A 20 -5.00 -11.68 11.38
CA TRP A 20 -5.42 -13.00 10.90
C TRP A 20 -4.51 -13.58 9.83
N GLN A 21 -3.98 -12.76 8.90
CA GLN A 21 -3.01 -13.25 7.92
C GLN A 21 -1.67 -13.64 8.54
N LYS A 22 -1.21 -12.91 9.57
CA LYS A 22 -0.04 -13.31 10.37
C LYS A 22 -0.27 -14.65 11.07
N LYS A 23 -1.44 -14.85 11.68
CA LYS A 23 -1.79 -16.11 12.36
C LYS A 23 -1.80 -17.31 11.40
N LYS A 24 -2.06 -17.10 10.12
CA LYS A 24 -2.02 -18.15 9.09
C LYS A 24 -0.63 -18.37 8.46
N ASN A 25 0.43 -17.72 8.97
CA ASN A 25 1.81 -17.79 8.42
C ASN A 25 1.92 -17.44 6.92
N HIS A 26 0.93 -16.76 6.34
CA HIS A 26 0.97 -16.34 4.93
C HIS A 26 1.85 -15.10 4.69
N ILE A 27 2.29 -14.43 5.75
CA ILE A 27 3.04 -13.16 5.70
C ILE A 27 4.27 -13.30 6.59
N GLY A 28 5.46 -12.94 6.07
CA GLY A 28 6.68 -12.87 6.86
C GLY A 28 6.61 -11.78 7.94
N ALA A 29 7.40 -11.91 9.00
CA ALA A 29 7.42 -10.94 10.10
C ALA A 29 7.73 -9.50 9.62
N ASN A 30 8.58 -9.37 8.60
CA ASN A 30 8.95 -8.08 8.01
C ASN A 30 7.78 -7.43 7.26
N GLU A 31 7.02 -8.20 6.49
CA GLU A 31 5.85 -7.69 5.77
C GLU A 31 4.73 -7.30 6.74
N PHE A 32 4.53 -8.06 7.82
CA PHE A 32 3.60 -7.67 8.87
C PHE A 32 3.99 -6.33 9.51
N LEU A 33 5.28 -6.15 9.86
CA LEU A 33 5.76 -4.92 10.47
C LEU A 33 5.61 -3.72 9.51
N PHE A 34 5.94 -3.90 8.23
CA PHE A 34 5.79 -2.88 7.19
C PHE A 34 4.34 -2.41 7.07
N TRP A 35 3.40 -3.35 6.98
CA TRP A 35 1.98 -3.03 6.89
C TRP A 35 1.45 -2.39 8.16
N LEU A 36 1.90 -2.83 9.34
CA LEU A 36 1.47 -2.24 10.62
C LEU A 36 1.90 -0.77 10.71
N ILE A 37 3.14 -0.45 10.34
CA ILE A 37 3.65 0.93 10.30
C ILE A 37 2.85 1.77 9.29
N PHE A 38 2.55 1.20 8.11
CA PHE A 38 1.76 1.87 7.09
C PHE A 38 0.35 2.24 7.60
N TRP A 39 -0.35 1.31 8.26
CA TRP A 39 -1.68 1.57 8.81
C TRP A 39 -1.67 2.56 9.98
N LEU A 40 -0.63 2.55 10.83
CA LEU A 40 -0.44 3.55 11.88
C LEU A 40 -0.20 4.95 11.29
N LEU A 41 0.62 5.07 10.24
CA LEU A 41 0.82 6.33 9.53
C LEU A 41 -0.49 6.83 8.93
N ALA A 42 -1.28 5.97 8.29
CA ALA A 42 -2.59 6.33 7.75
C ALA A 42 -3.56 6.84 8.83
N ALA A 43 -3.59 6.18 9.99
CA ALA A 43 -4.39 6.63 11.14
C ALA A 43 -3.92 8.01 11.64
N GLY A 44 -2.60 8.24 11.73
CA GLY A 44 -2.02 9.53 12.09
C GLY A 44 -2.44 10.63 11.13
N LEU A 45 -2.35 10.40 9.82
CA LEU A 45 -2.75 11.38 8.80
C LEU A 45 -4.23 11.79 8.92
N ILE A 46 -5.12 10.86 9.29
CA ILE A 46 -6.55 11.14 9.48
C ILE A 46 -6.81 11.95 10.76
N ILE A 47 -6.07 11.68 11.84
CA ILE A 47 -6.21 12.44 13.09
C ILE A 47 -5.69 13.87 12.90
N PHE A 48 -4.59 14.04 12.17
CA PHE A 48 -3.97 15.33 11.89
C PHE A 48 -4.53 16.04 10.64
N LEU A 49 -5.68 15.60 10.12
CA LEU A 49 -6.25 16.14 8.89
C LEU A 49 -6.44 17.67 8.92
N LYS A 50 -6.84 18.24 10.07
CA LYS A 50 -6.93 19.70 10.27
C LYS A 50 -5.60 20.44 10.09
N SER A 51 -4.48 19.80 10.45
CA SER A 51 -3.14 20.38 10.27
C SER A 51 -2.71 20.29 8.81
N ILE A 52 -3.12 19.23 8.11
CA ILE A 52 -2.90 19.08 6.67
C ILE A 52 -3.73 20.09 5.89
N ASP A 53 -5.01 20.30 6.23
CA ASP A 53 -5.84 21.34 5.61
C ASP A 53 -5.17 22.74 5.72
N LYS A 54 -4.53 23.04 6.87
CA LYS A 54 -3.81 24.30 7.07
C LYS A 54 -2.53 24.41 6.24
N LEU A 55 -1.75 23.32 6.16
CA LEU A 55 -0.55 23.28 5.31
C LEU A 55 -0.91 23.39 3.82
N VAL A 56 -1.98 22.74 3.40
CA VAL A 56 -2.45 22.72 2.01
C VAL A 56 -2.97 24.09 1.59
N SER A 57 -3.66 24.82 2.48
CA SER A 57 -4.08 26.19 2.23
C SER A 57 -2.91 27.18 2.17
N GLU A 58 -1.87 26.99 3.00
CA GLU A 58 -0.62 27.78 2.94
C GLU A 58 0.17 27.52 1.65
N LEU A 59 0.10 26.30 1.10
CA LEU A 59 0.71 25.93 -0.17
C LEU A 59 -0.10 26.37 -1.40
N GLY A 60 -1.22 27.09 -1.22
CA GLY A 60 -2.00 27.69 -2.29
C GLY A 60 -2.99 26.74 -2.99
N PHE A 61 -3.25 25.56 -2.43
CA PHE A 61 -4.27 24.65 -2.94
C PHE A 61 -5.64 25.03 -2.36
N SER A 62 -6.61 25.30 -3.22
CA SER A 62 -7.99 25.64 -2.81
C SER A 62 -8.82 24.46 -2.32
N GLY A 63 -8.30 23.24 -2.47
CA GLY A 63 -8.96 21.98 -2.10
C GLY A 63 -8.71 21.58 -0.64
N SER A 64 -9.58 20.73 -0.09
CA SER A 64 -9.33 20.13 1.23
C SER A 64 -8.07 19.26 1.18
N GLY A 65 -7.33 19.17 2.29
CA GLY A 65 -6.20 18.27 2.45
C GLY A 65 -6.53 16.79 2.17
N ILE A 66 -7.81 16.41 2.24
CA ILE A 66 -8.29 15.11 1.76
C ILE A 66 -8.00 14.92 0.27
N GLU A 67 -8.20 15.92 -0.58
CA GLU A 67 -8.00 15.83 -2.02
C GLU A 67 -6.53 15.61 -2.36
N VAL A 68 -5.64 16.34 -1.68
CA VAL A 68 -4.18 16.17 -1.83
C VAL A 68 -3.74 14.78 -1.39
N LEU A 69 -4.23 14.30 -0.23
CA LEU A 69 -3.95 12.95 0.24
C LEU A 69 -4.46 11.89 -0.74
N LEU A 70 -5.62 12.11 -1.37
CA LEU A 70 -6.20 11.20 -2.36
C LEU A 70 -5.33 11.15 -3.61
N TYR A 71 -4.93 12.30 -4.16
CA TYR A 71 -4.03 12.35 -5.32
C TYR A 71 -2.68 11.69 -5.03
N LEU A 72 -2.10 11.96 -3.86
CA LEU A 72 -0.84 11.35 -3.45
C LEU A 72 -0.98 9.82 -3.31
N SER A 73 -2.07 9.36 -2.70
CA SER A 73 -2.36 7.93 -2.54
C SER A 73 -2.51 7.23 -3.89
N VAL A 74 -3.22 7.86 -4.84
CA VAL A 74 -3.39 7.35 -6.20
C VAL A 74 -2.04 7.29 -6.91
N ALA A 75 -1.20 8.33 -6.83
CA ALA A 75 0.14 8.33 -7.42
C ALA A 75 1.03 7.21 -6.84
N ILE A 76 1.03 7.03 -5.51
CA ILE A 76 1.76 5.95 -4.84
C ILE A 76 1.25 4.57 -5.27
N LEU A 77 -0.07 4.40 -5.37
CA LEU A 77 -0.68 3.15 -5.86
C LEU A 77 -0.25 2.85 -7.29
N PHE A 78 -0.29 3.84 -8.19
CA PHE A 78 0.21 3.67 -9.56
C PHE A 78 1.69 3.27 -9.59
N TYR A 79 2.53 3.88 -8.75
CA TYR A 79 3.92 3.48 -8.62
C TYR A 79 4.08 2.03 -8.16
N PHE A 80 3.29 1.59 -7.17
CA PHE A 80 3.31 0.19 -6.72
C PHE A 80 2.84 -0.79 -7.78
N VAL A 81 1.76 -0.46 -8.51
CA VAL A 81 1.26 -1.27 -9.63
C VAL A 81 2.32 -1.38 -10.72
N PHE A 82 2.97 -0.26 -11.08
CA PHE A 82 4.05 -0.24 -12.05
C PHE A 82 5.24 -1.11 -11.60
N ARG A 83 5.67 -0.95 -10.35
CA ARG A 83 6.75 -1.76 -9.77
C ARG A 83 6.41 -3.25 -9.75
N LEU A 84 5.15 -3.58 -9.46
CA LEU A 84 4.66 -4.96 -9.47
C LEU A 84 4.69 -5.55 -10.88
N ARG A 85 4.23 -4.79 -11.89
CA ARG A 85 4.31 -5.19 -13.31
C ARG A 85 5.75 -5.51 -13.72
N LEU A 86 6.72 -4.65 -13.37
CA LEU A 86 8.13 -4.89 -13.69
C LEU A 86 8.69 -6.15 -13.04
N LYS A 87 8.26 -6.47 -11.80
CA LYS A 87 8.63 -7.73 -11.15
C LYS A 87 8.02 -8.93 -11.86
N PHE A 88 6.76 -8.87 -12.27
CA PHE A 88 6.11 -9.94 -13.02
C PHE A 88 6.84 -10.24 -14.33
N GLU A 89 7.15 -9.20 -15.12
CA GLU A 89 7.96 -9.30 -16.34
C GLU A 89 9.29 -10.02 -16.12
N LYS A 90 9.99 -9.70 -15.02
CA LYS A 90 11.26 -10.35 -14.69
C LYS A 90 11.05 -11.84 -14.36
N ILE A 91 10.02 -12.15 -13.57
CA ILE A 91 9.67 -13.52 -13.20
C ILE A 91 9.31 -14.34 -14.45
N GLU A 92 8.53 -13.80 -15.38
CA GLU A 92 8.18 -14.47 -16.66
C GLU A 92 9.40 -14.75 -17.53
N LYS A 93 10.33 -13.79 -17.62
CA LYS A 93 11.61 -13.96 -18.34
C LYS A 93 12.48 -15.05 -17.71
N ASP A 94 12.57 -15.06 -16.39
CA ASP A 94 13.36 -16.05 -15.66
C ASP A 94 12.74 -17.45 -15.77
N LEU A 95 11.40 -17.56 -15.68
CA LEU A 95 10.68 -18.82 -15.95
C LEU A 95 10.93 -19.33 -17.38
N THR A 96 10.87 -18.45 -18.37
CA THR A 96 11.13 -18.82 -19.77
C THR A 96 12.54 -19.39 -19.95
N LYS A 97 13.55 -18.77 -19.31
CA LYS A 97 14.93 -19.28 -19.32
C LYS A 97 15.05 -20.64 -18.65
N ILE A 98 14.39 -20.83 -17.49
CA ILE A 98 14.40 -22.10 -16.75
C ILE A 98 13.80 -23.21 -17.63
N VAL A 99 12.62 -22.99 -18.21
CA VAL A 99 11.96 -23.98 -19.08
C VAL A 99 12.81 -24.30 -20.31
N LYS A 100 13.42 -23.30 -20.95
CA LYS A 100 14.33 -23.50 -22.08
C LYS A 100 15.55 -24.36 -21.70
N ASN A 101 16.16 -24.10 -20.55
CA ASN A 101 17.32 -24.86 -20.09
C ASN A 101 16.96 -26.32 -19.78
N ILE A 102 15.78 -26.56 -19.18
CA ILE A 102 15.28 -27.92 -18.93
C ILE A 102 15.07 -28.65 -20.27
N ALA A 103 14.37 -28.03 -21.23
CA ALA A 103 14.10 -28.63 -22.54
C ALA A 103 15.35 -28.94 -23.37
N LEU A 104 16.42 -28.16 -23.20
CA LEU A 104 17.71 -28.42 -23.86
C LEU A 104 18.53 -29.52 -23.17
N LYS A 105 18.27 -29.81 -21.89
CA LYS A 105 18.99 -30.82 -21.11
C LYS A 105 18.31 -32.20 -21.14
N ASP A 106 17.01 -32.24 -21.42
CA ASP A 106 16.23 -33.47 -21.65
C ASP A 106 16.31 -34.01 -23.09
N LYS A 107 17.11 -33.36 -23.96
CA LYS A 107 17.51 -33.90 -25.27
C LYS A 107 18.84 -34.62 -25.17
#